data_AF-A0A7V1KND9-F1
#
_entry.id   AF-A0A7V1KND9-F1
#
_cell.length_a   1.000
_cell.length_b   1.000
_cell.length_c   1.000
_cell.angle_alpha   90.00
_cell.angle_beta   90.00
_cell.angle_gamma   90.00
#
_symmetry.space_group_name_H-M   'P 1'
#
loop_
_entity.id
_entity.type
_entity.pdbx_description
1 polymer ?
#
loop_
_entity_poly.entity_id
_entity_poly.type
_entity_poly.pdbx_seq_one_letter_code
_entity_poly.pdbx_strand_id
1 'polypeptide(L)' 'ALEELSTSPLQTVLVTDTIAHRPEVTSHPKVEVVSVADLLAEAIGRIFRCESVSELLVR' A
#
# COMPACT_ATOMS: atom_id res chain seq x y z
N ALA A 1 18.56 -0.75 -2.45
CA ALA A 1 17.18 -1.13 -2.11
C ALA A 1 16.87 -2.60 -2.37
N LEU A 2 16.61 -3.06 -3.61
CA LEU A 2 16.24 -4.48 -3.84
C LEU A 2 17.38 -5.45 -3.49
N GLU A 3 18.62 -5.09 -3.84
CA GLU A 3 19.82 -5.86 -3.47
C GLU A 3 20.01 -5.99 -1.95
N GLU A 4 19.77 -4.90 -1.21
CA GLU A 4 19.83 -4.88 0.25
C GLU A 4 18.70 -5.70 0.86
N LEU A 5 17.51 -5.68 0.26
CA LEU A 5 16.36 -6.46 0.71
C LEU A 5 16.65 -7.97 0.58
N SER A 6 17.28 -8.38 -0.51
CA SER A 6 17.70 -9.77 -0.73
C SER A 6 18.63 -10.28 0.36
N THR A 7 19.62 -9.47 0.77
CA THR A 7 20.60 -9.85 1.80
C THR A 7 20.13 -9.59 3.23
N SER A 8 19.02 -8.85 3.41
CA SER A 8 18.47 -8.54 4.73
C SER A 8 17.89 -9.77 5.45
N PRO A 9 17.89 -9.78 6.80
CA PRO A 9 17.23 -10.81 7.60
C PRO A 9 15.70 -10.69 7.62
N LEU A 10 15.11 -9.74 6.87
CA LEU A 10 13.67 -9.54 6.79
C LEU A 10 13.00 -10.75 6.13
N GLN A 11 11.89 -11.18 6.71
CA GLN A 11 11.07 -12.27 6.17
C GLN A 11 10.19 -11.77 5.02
N THR A 12 9.46 -10.68 5.27
CA THR A 12 8.52 -10.07 4.31
C THR A 12 8.54 -8.55 4.49
N VAL A 13 8.34 -7.83 3.39
CA VAL A 13 8.15 -6.38 3.33
C VAL A 13 6.83 -6.11 2.63
N LEU A 14 5.89 -5.59 3.41
CA LEU A 14 4.57 -5.16 2.94
C LEU A 14 4.66 -3.72 2.45
N VAL A 15 4.26 -3.47 1.21
CA VAL A 15 4.20 -2.12 0.62
C VAL A 15 2.82 -1.87 0.03
N THR A 16 2.43 -0.61 -0.05
CA THR A 16 1.16 -0.23 -0.68
C THR A 16 1.32 -0.03 -2.18
N ASP A 17 0.22 -0.12 -2.92
CA ASP A 17 0.13 0.23 -4.34
C ASP A 17 -0.02 1.75 -4.60
N THR A 18 0.36 2.59 -3.64
CA THR A 18 0.33 4.06 -3.74
C THR A 18 1.26 4.61 -4.82
N ILE A 19 2.28 3.85 -5.20
CA ILE A 19 3.19 4.13 -6.31
C ILE A 19 3.26 2.87 -7.16
N ALA A 20 3.24 3.03 -8.48
CA ALA A 20 3.41 1.92 -9.40
C ALA A 20 4.81 1.31 -9.24
N HIS A 21 4.84 0.04 -8.82
CA HIS A 21 6.09 -0.71 -8.63
C HIS A 21 6.61 -1.25 -9.96
N ARG A 22 7.94 -1.33 -10.08
CA ARG A 22 8.58 -1.98 -11.23
C ARG A 22 8.37 -3.51 -11.16
N PRO A 23 8.38 -4.24 -12.28
CA PRO A 23 8.15 -5.69 -12.30
C PRO A 23 9.11 -6.50 -11.42
N GLU A 24 10.36 -6.03 -11.25
CA GLU A 24 11.36 -6.71 -10.41
C GLU A 24 11.03 -6.62 -8.92
N VAL A 25 10.25 -5.62 -8.52
CA VAL A 25 9.79 -5.43 -7.14
C VAL A 25 8.60 -6.34 -6.86
N THR A 26 7.62 -6.39 -7.78
CA THR A 26 6.41 -7.21 -7.61
C THR A 26 6.68 -8.71 -7.72
N SER A 27 7.76 -9.10 -8.40
CA SER A 27 8.21 -10.51 -8.49
C SER A 27 9.19 -10.92 -7.37
N HIS A 28 9.60 -10.00 -6.50
CA HIS A 28 10.57 -10.30 -5.45
C HIS A 28 9.93 -11.15 -4.33
N PRO A 29 10.57 -12.26 -3.89
CA PRO A 29 9.94 -13.24 -2.99
C PRO A 29 9.63 -12.71 -1.58
N LYS A 30 10.30 -11.64 -1.17
CA LYS A 30 10.07 -10.97 0.13
C LYS A 30 9.08 -9.80 0.04
N VAL A 31 8.58 -9.43 -1.14
CA VAL A 31 7.72 -8.26 -1.30
C VAL A 31 6.27 -8.70 -1.46
N GLU A 32 5.40 -8.11 -0.67
CA GLU A 32 3.95 -8.26 -0.80
C GLU A 32 3.33 -6.88 -0.98
N VAL A 33 2.52 -6.72 -2.03
CA VAL A 33 1.83 -5.46 -2.33
C VAL A 33 0.40 -5.54 -1.80
N VAL A 34 0.06 -4.63 -0.90
CA VAL A 34 -1.28 -4.49 -0.32
C VAL A 34 -1.96 -3.29 -0.96
N SER A 35 -3.15 -3.50 -1.50
CA SER A 35 -3.88 -2.39 -2.11
C SER A 35 -4.49 -1.47 -1.07
N VAL A 36 -4.38 -0.16 -1.30
CA VAL A 36 -5.12 0.88 -0.56
C VAL A 36 -6.26 1.49 -1.39
N ALA A 37 -6.57 0.90 -2.55
CA ALA A 37 -7.60 1.41 -3.47
C ALA A 37 -8.95 1.60 -2.78
N ASP A 38 -9.41 0.63 -1.98
CA ASP A 38 -10.68 0.72 -1.27
C ASP A 38 -10.71 1.87 -0.24
N LEU A 39 -9.59 2.09 0.45
CA LEU A 39 -9.45 3.20 1.40
C LEU A 39 -9.55 4.55 0.69
N LEU A 40 -8.88 4.69 -0.46
CA LEU A 40 -8.91 5.90 -1.27
C LEU A 40 -10.29 6.12 -1.91
N ALA A 41 -10.94 5.05 -2.37
CA ALA A 41 -12.29 5.11 -2.95
C ALA A 41 -13.31 5.62 -1.93
N GLU A 42 -13.27 5.11 -0.69
CA GLU A 42 -14.16 5.56 0.37
C GLU A 42 -13.89 7.02 0.78
N ALA A 43 -12.60 7.44 0.82
CA ALA A 43 -12.26 8.83 1.07
C ALA A 43 -12.84 9.77 -0.01
N ILE A 44 -12.72 9.41 -1.29
CA ILE A 44 -13.32 10.15 -2.40
C ILE A 44 -14.85 10.19 -2.24
N GLY A 45 -15.47 9.05 -1.93
CA GLY A 45 -16.92 8.94 -1.74
C GLY A 45 -17.45 9.80 -0.60
N ARG A 46 -16.70 9.95 0.50
CA ARG A 46 -17.05 10.82 1.63
C ARG A 46 -16.90 12.30 1.28
N ILE A 47 -15.81 12.67 0.60
CA ILE A 47 -15.60 14.05 0.12
C ILE A 47 -16.76 14.46 -0.78
N PHE A 48 -17.17 13.58 -1.71
CA PHE A 48 -18.29 13.84 -2.61
C PHE A 48 -19.63 14.03 -1.87
N ARG A 49 -19.87 13.25 -0.80
CA ARG A 49 -21.09 13.33 0.03
C ARG A 49 -21.05 14.39 1.13
N CYS A 50 -19.96 15.16 1.23
CA CYS A 50 -19.69 16.08 2.35
C CYS A 50 -19.72 15.38 3.72
N GLU A 51 -19.31 14.12 3.78
CA GLU A 51 -19.19 13.34 5.01
C GLU A 51 -17.79 13.47 5.62
N SER A 52 -17.68 13.24 6.94
CA SER A 52 -16.40 13.31 7.63
C SER A 52 -15.46 12.20 7.15
N VAL A 53 -14.32 12.59 6.59
CA VAL A 53 -13.21 11.66 6.27
C VAL A 53 -12.53 11.15 7.53
N SER A 54 -12.58 11.89 8.64
CA SER A 54 -11.91 11.51 9.89
C SER A 54 -12.37 10.16 10.42
N GLU A 55 -13.63 9.78 10.18
CA GLU A 55 -14.17 8.47 10.58
C GLU A 55 -13.48 7.27 9.90
N LEU A 56 -12.81 7.46 8.76
CA LEU A 56 -11.98 6.42 8.14
C LEU A 56 -10.71 6.10 8.94
N LEU A 57 -10.24 7.04 9.76
CA LEU A 57 -8.96 6.98 10.46
C LEU A 57 -9.08 6.51 11.91
N VAL A 58 -10.30 6.52 12.47
CA VAL A 58 -10.59 6.06 13.82
C VAL A 58 -11.11 4.62 13.75
N ARG A 59 -10.21 3.66 13.73
CA ARG A 59 -10.51 2.24 13.87
C ARG A 59 -9.66 1.62 14.97
#